data_AF-A0A7C8Z4X5-F1
#
_entry.id   AF-A0A7C8Z4X5-F1
#
_cell.length_a   1.000
_cell.length_b   1.000
_cell.length_c   1.000
_cell.angle_alpha   90.00
_cell.angle_beta   90.00
_cell.angle_gamma   90.00
#
_symmetry.space_group_name_H-M   'P 1'
#
loop_
_entity.id
_entity.type
_entity.pdbx_description
1 polymer ?
#
loop_
_entity_poly.entity_id
_entity_poly.type
_entity_poly.pdbx_seq_one_letter_code
_entity_poly.pdbx_strand_id
1 'polypeptide(L)'
;LKGRNASASATDKLADALAIAQHHDALTGSERQHVNDDYTMRLHIGYSEAEQLVSSSLTSLTSKHGESTTTFEQCPLLNVSYCQASETLLSQRKDLVVVVYNALGWKREEVIQIPVTMDTVTVLDSDGNVVDAQLLPVTQASLRLRNEHV
;
A
#
# COMPACT_ATOMS: atom_id res chain seq x y z
N LEU A 1 -14.36 16.24 6.77
CA LEU A 1 -13.57 14.99 6.77
C LEU A 1 -14.23 14.03 5.79
N LYS A 2 -13.57 13.68 4.68
CA LYS A 2 -14.15 12.82 3.63
C LYS A 2 -14.61 11.44 4.15
N GLY A 3 -14.04 10.96 5.26
CA GLY A 3 -14.46 9.71 5.93
C GLY A 3 -15.73 9.78 6.81
N ARG A 4 -16.38 10.95 6.97
CA ARG A 4 -17.60 11.12 7.80
C ARG A 4 -18.81 11.63 7.01
N ASN A 5 -18.92 11.29 5.72
CA ASN A 5 -20.13 11.59 4.97
C ASN A 5 -21.23 10.56 5.30
N ALA A 6 -22.47 11.03 5.41
CA ALA A 6 -23.62 10.31 5.99
C ALA A 6 -24.19 9.15 5.15
N SER A 7 -23.61 8.86 3.99
CA SER A 7 -23.92 7.69 3.16
C SER A 7 -22.76 6.72 3.37
N ALA A 8 -23.02 5.56 3.98
CA ALA A 8 -22.09 4.46 4.30
C ALA A 8 -20.60 4.86 4.30
N SER A 9 -19.97 4.94 5.48
CA SER A 9 -18.57 5.36 5.57
C SER A 9 -17.74 4.50 4.62
N ALA A 10 -16.79 5.11 3.89
CA ALA A 10 -15.94 4.37 2.94
C ALA A 10 -15.06 3.30 3.61
N THR A 11 -15.17 3.14 4.93
CA THR A 11 -14.53 2.10 5.74
C THR A 11 -15.50 1.03 6.25
N ASP A 12 -16.82 1.17 6.07
CA ASP A 12 -17.83 0.26 6.65
C ASP A 12 -17.65 -1.18 6.17
N LYS A 13 -17.34 -1.38 4.88
CA LYS A 13 -17.08 -2.73 4.35
C LYS A 13 -15.85 -3.39 4.95
N LEU A 14 -14.79 -2.60 5.16
CA LEU A 14 -13.59 -3.11 5.82
C LEU A 14 -13.86 -3.39 7.30
N ALA A 15 -14.64 -2.54 7.97
CA ALA A 15 -15.03 -2.74 9.36
C ALA A 15 -15.85 -4.03 9.55
N ASP A 16 -16.84 -4.27 8.67
CA ASP A 16 -17.63 -5.51 8.67
C ASP A 16 -16.76 -6.74 8.38
N ALA A 17 -15.92 -6.69 7.35
CA ALA A 17 -15.02 -7.79 7.01
C ALA A 17 -14.04 -8.11 8.15
N LEU A 18 -13.48 -7.09 8.81
CA LEU A 18 -12.61 -7.26 9.98
C LEU A 18 -13.37 -7.84 11.17
N ALA A 19 -14.63 -7.41 11.41
CA ALA A 19 -15.46 -7.96 12.48
C ALA A 19 -15.76 -9.44 12.26
N ILE A 20 -16.10 -9.83 11.01
CA ILE A 20 -16.28 -11.23 10.62
C ILE A 20 -14.99 -12.02 10.79
N ALA A 21 -13.84 -11.46 10.41
CA ALA A 21 -12.55 -12.12 10.55
C ALA A 21 -12.17 -12.41 12.01
N GLN A 22 -12.73 -11.69 12.99
CA GLN A 22 -12.55 -12.00 14.42
C GLN A 22 -13.44 -13.14 14.93
N HIS A 23 -14.33 -13.70 14.09
CA HIS A 23 -15.05 -14.91 14.43
C HIS A 23 -14.08 -16.01 14.84
N HIS A 24 -14.45 -16.81 15.83
CA HIS A 24 -13.59 -17.85 16.39
C HIS A 24 -13.33 -19.02 15.44
N ASP A 25 -14.03 -19.06 14.30
CA ASP A 25 -13.73 -19.91 13.14
C ASP A 25 -13.31 -19.10 11.90
N ALA A 26 -12.65 -17.96 12.07
CA ALA A 26 -12.09 -17.21 10.95
C ALA A 26 -10.58 -17.02 11.16
N LEU A 27 -10.16 -16.08 12.00
CA LEU A 27 -8.73 -15.85 12.27
C LEU A 27 -7.99 -17.11 12.79
N THR A 28 -8.71 -18.02 13.43
CA THR A 28 -8.18 -19.27 13.98
C THR A 28 -7.88 -20.32 12.90
N GLY A 29 -8.45 -20.20 11.70
CA GLY A 29 -8.32 -21.19 10.63
C GLY A 29 -9.05 -22.51 10.90
N SER A 30 -10.10 -22.53 11.74
CA SER A 30 -10.92 -23.73 12.01
C SER A 30 -12.07 -23.94 11.02
N GLU A 31 -12.24 -23.05 10.05
CA GLU A 31 -13.21 -23.14 8.97
C GLU A 31 -12.79 -24.06 7.81
N ARG A 32 -13.71 -24.28 6.87
CA ARG A 32 -13.40 -24.98 5.61
C ARG A 32 -12.74 -24.03 4.63
N GLN A 33 -11.92 -24.56 3.72
CA GLN A 33 -11.19 -23.76 2.72
C GLN A 33 -12.07 -22.73 1.97
N HIS A 34 -13.24 -23.12 1.46
CA HIS A 34 -14.12 -22.19 0.74
C HIS A 34 -14.68 -21.06 1.62
N VAL A 35 -14.74 -21.27 2.94
CA VAL A 35 -15.16 -20.24 3.91
C VAL A 35 -13.99 -19.27 4.16
N ASN A 36 -12.76 -19.79 4.30
CA ASN A 36 -11.55 -18.96 4.33
C ASN A 36 -11.40 -18.11 3.06
N ASP A 37 -11.71 -18.69 1.90
CA ASP A 37 -11.67 -17.98 0.62
C ASP A 37 -12.71 -16.84 0.59
N ASP A 38 -13.91 -17.04 1.17
CA ASP A 38 -14.92 -15.97 1.34
C ASP A 38 -14.45 -14.88 2.32
N TYR A 39 -13.83 -15.25 3.46
CA TYR A 39 -13.25 -14.27 4.38
C TYR A 39 -12.18 -13.42 3.72
N THR A 40 -11.27 -14.06 2.96
CA THR A 40 -10.20 -13.37 2.23
C THR A 40 -10.79 -12.43 1.18
N MET A 41 -11.82 -12.86 0.44
CA MET A 41 -12.52 -12.04 -0.54
C MET A 41 -13.14 -10.79 0.11
N ARG A 42 -13.85 -10.94 1.24
CA ARG A 42 -14.45 -9.81 1.96
C ARG A 42 -13.43 -8.81 2.44
N LEU A 43 -12.33 -9.29 3.02
CA LEU A 43 -11.23 -8.45 3.48
C LEU A 43 -10.60 -7.68 2.32
N HIS A 44 -10.39 -8.34 1.17
CA HIS A 44 -9.86 -7.69 -0.03
C HIS A 44 -10.79 -6.58 -0.54
N ILE A 45 -12.10 -6.86 -0.66
CA ILE A 45 -13.09 -5.85 -1.07
C ILE A 45 -13.08 -4.63 -0.13
N GLY A 46 -13.09 -4.88 1.19
CA GLY A 46 -13.03 -3.81 2.19
C GLY A 46 -11.73 -3.00 2.09
N TYR A 47 -10.59 -3.67 1.91
CA TYR A 47 -9.29 -3.02 1.79
C TYR A 47 -9.21 -2.13 0.55
N SER A 48 -9.66 -2.61 -0.61
CA SER A 48 -9.65 -1.84 -1.87
C SER A 48 -10.48 -0.56 -1.78
N GLU A 49 -11.59 -0.56 -1.06
CA GLU A 49 -12.37 0.66 -0.81
C GLU A 49 -11.67 1.63 0.15
N ALA A 50 -11.09 1.09 1.23
CA ALA A 50 -10.33 1.89 2.18
C ALA A 50 -9.08 2.52 1.53
N GLU A 51 -8.42 1.82 0.60
CA GLU A 51 -7.28 2.34 -0.16
C GLU A 51 -7.64 3.60 -0.97
N GLN A 52 -8.80 3.62 -1.62
CA GLN A 52 -9.29 4.80 -2.34
C GLN A 52 -9.53 5.97 -1.39
N LEU A 53 -10.09 5.71 -0.21
CA LEU A 53 -10.29 6.73 0.82
C LEU A 53 -8.94 7.30 1.30
N VAL A 54 -7.96 6.44 1.59
CA VAL A 54 -6.61 6.84 2.01
C VAL A 54 -5.96 7.70 0.92
N SER A 55 -6.00 7.25 -0.34
CA SER A 55 -5.48 8.01 -1.48
C SER A 55 -6.11 9.40 -1.55
N SER A 56 -7.44 9.49 -1.54
CA SER A 56 -8.14 10.79 -1.59
C SER A 56 -7.85 11.70 -0.39
N SER A 57 -7.57 11.12 0.77
CA SER A 57 -7.25 11.83 2.00
C SER A 57 -5.82 12.36 1.94
N LEU A 58 -4.87 11.54 1.50
CA LEU A 58 -3.48 11.95 1.26
C LEU A 58 -3.42 13.06 0.22
N THR A 59 -4.10 12.92 -0.92
CA THR A 59 -4.21 14.01 -1.92
C THR A 59 -4.68 15.29 -1.26
N SER A 60 -5.72 15.23 -0.43
CA SER A 60 -6.26 16.43 0.23
C SER A 60 -5.28 17.05 1.25
N LEU A 61 -4.45 16.23 1.91
CA LEU A 61 -3.46 16.69 2.91
C LEU A 61 -2.17 17.21 2.26
N THR A 62 -1.80 16.69 1.10
CA THR A 62 -0.56 17.08 0.39
C THR A 62 -0.79 18.20 -0.63
N SER A 63 -2.04 18.45 -1.03
CA SER A 63 -2.39 19.53 -1.96
C SER A 63 -2.10 20.90 -1.38
N LYS A 64 -1.21 21.67 -2.03
CA LYS A 64 -1.11 23.12 -1.81
C LYS A 64 -2.05 23.81 -2.82
N HIS A 65 -3.01 24.58 -2.32
CA HIS A 65 -3.85 25.53 -3.11
C HIS A 65 -4.93 24.93 -4.03
N GLY A 66 -5.50 23.77 -3.69
CA GLY A 66 -6.78 23.32 -4.26
C GLY A 66 -6.74 22.76 -5.69
N GLU A 67 -5.60 22.82 -6.36
CA GLU A 67 -5.34 22.09 -7.60
C GLU A 67 -4.36 20.96 -7.31
N SER A 68 -4.89 19.74 -7.20
CA SER A 68 -4.06 18.55 -7.23
C SER A 68 -4.79 17.43 -7.94
N THR A 69 -4.22 17.02 -9.05
CA THR A 69 -4.58 15.82 -9.81
C THR A 69 -3.80 14.59 -9.35
N THR A 70 -3.00 14.68 -8.27
CA THR A 70 -2.20 13.54 -7.81
C THR A 70 -3.06 12.49 -7.13
N THR A 71 -3.12 11.32 -7.75
CA THR A 71 -3.66 10.09 -7.17
C THR A 71 -2.52 9.28 -6.59
N PHE A 72 -2.68 8.82 -5.35
CA PHE A 72 -1.72 7.91 -4.72
C PHE A 72 -2.16 6.46 -4.95
N GLU A 73 -1.20 5.61 -5.25
CA GLU A 73 -1.36 4.15 -5.33
C GLU A 73 -0.54 3.51 -4.21
N GLN A 74 -1.06 2.45 -3.58
CA GLN A 74 -0.30 1.67 -2.61
C GLN A 74 0.25 0.41 -3.29
N CYS A 75 1.30 -0.16 -2.69
CA CYS A 75 1.90 -1.41 -3.15
C CYS A 75 1.70 -2.50 -2.09
N PRO A 76 0.56 -3.23 -2.11
CA PRO A 76 0.29 -4.28 -1.12
C PRO A 76 1.17 -5.54 -1.30
N LEU A 77 1.88 -5.66 -2.43
CA LEU A 77 2.68 -6.84 -2.80
C LEU A 77 4.20 -6.67 -2.62
N LEU A 78 4.61 -5.78 -1.71
CA LEU A 78 6.04 -5.57 -1.40
C LEU A 78 6.70 -6.82 -0.81
N ASN A 79 5.94 -7.70 -0.16
CA ASN A 79 6.42 -8.99 0.38
C ASN A 79 6.94 -9.95 -0.72
N VAL A 80 6.42 -9.85 -1.94
CA VAL A 80 6.89 -10.61 -3.12
C VAL A 80 7.72 -9.74 -4.07
N SER A 81 8.27 -8.62 -3.55
CA SER A 81 9.08 -7.67 -4.30
C SER A 81 8.38 -7.12 -5.56
N TYR A 82 7.08 -6.84 -5.47
CA TYR A 82 6.30 -6.29 -6.57
C TYR A 82 5.60 -4.98 -6.20
N CYS A 83 5.74 -3.98 -7.07
CA CYS A 83 5.08 -2.69 -6.94
C CYS A 83 4.97 -2.02 -8.32
N GLN A 84 3.79 -2.13 -8.93
CA GLN A 84 3.56 -1.71 -10.33
C GLN A 84 3.97 -0.26 -10.60
N ALA A 85 3.63 0.67 -9.70
CA ALA A 85 3.96 2.09 -9.84
C ALA A 85 5.49 2.31 -9.91
N SER A 86 6.24 1.70 -9.00
CA SER A 86 7.70 1.81 -8.96
C SER A 86 8.36 1.22 -10.22
N GLU A 87 7.94 0.03 -10.64
CA GLU A 87 8.53 -0.64 -11.79
C GLU A 87 8.22 0.10 -13.10
N THR A 88 6.98 0.59 -13.26
CA THR A 88 6.54 1.26 -14.48
C THR A 88 7.18 2.64 -14.63
N LEU A 89 7.17 3.46 -13.57
CA LEU A 89 7.69 4.83 -13.61
C LEU A 89 9.21 4.85 -13.79
N LEU A 90 9.93 4.03 -13.03
CA LEU A 90 11.39 3.99 -13.10
C LEU A 90 11.87 3.39 -14.43
N SER A 91 11.17 2.38 -14.98
CA SER A 91 11.50 1.85 -16.32
C SER A 91 11.30 2.89 -17.43
N GLN A 92 10.42 3.88 -17.21
CA GLN A 92 10.22 5.03 -18.10
C GLN A 92 11.18 6.20 -17.79
N ARG A 93 12.13 6.01 -16.87
CA ARG A 93 13.05 7.06 -16.37
C ARG A 93 12.32 8.29 -15.83
N LYS A 94 11.16 8.08 -15.20
CA LYS A 94 10.42 9.10 -14.48
C LYS A 94 10.73 9.00 -12.99
N ASP A 95 10.62 10.13 -12.32
CA ASP A 95 10.79 10.19 -10.87
C ASP A 95 9.60 9.51 -10.17
N LEU A 96 9.89 8.75 -9.12
CA LEU A 96 8.90 8.15 -8.24
C LEU A 96 8.78 9.01 -6.98
N VAL A 97 7.60 9.59 -6.76
CA VAL A 97 7.29 10.28 -5.50
C VAL A 97 6.74 9.28 -4.50
N VAL A 98 7.39 9.15 -3.35
CA VAL A 98 6.99 8.26 -2.27
C VAL A 98 6.51 9.09 -1.08
N VAL A 99 5.27 8.85 -0.64
CA VAL A 99 4.72 9.47 0.57
C VAL A 99 4.64 8.41 1.66
N VAL A 100 5.30 8.67 2.78
CA VAL A 100 5.30 7.78 3.95
C VAL A 100 4.41 8.37 5.03
N TYR A 101 3.37 7.63 5.43
CA TYR A 101 2.46 8.04 6.50
C TYR A 101 2.77 7.27 7.78
N ASN A 102 3.00 8.00 8.88
CA ASN A 102 3.15 7.43 10.22
C ASN A 102 1.83 7.57 10.99
N ALA A 103 1.17 6.45 11.25
CA ALA A 103 -0.10 6.41 11.98
C ALA A 103 0.05 6.58 13.51
N LEU A 104 1.28 6.64 14.03
CA LEU A 104 1.56 6.73 15.46
C LEU A 104 1.66 8.18 15.94
N GLY A 105 1.35 8.43 17.21
CA GLY A 105 1.42 9.76 17.82
C GLY A 105 2.82 10.28 18.18
N TRP A 106 3.87 9.62 17.70
CA TRP A 106 5.28 9.91 18.02
C TRP A 106 6.18 9.79 16.78
N LYS A 107 7.33 10.47 16.80
CA LYS A 107 8.31 10.43 15.70
C LYS A 107 8.85 9.01 15.53
N ARG A 108 8.98 8.58 14.27
CA ARG A 108 9.54 7.29 13.88
C ARG A 108 10.50 7.47 12.72
N GLU A 109 11.57 6.68 12.74
CA GLU A 109 12.53 6.53 11.66
C GLU A 109 12.61 5.03 11.33
N GLU A 110 12.57 4.68 10.06
CA GLU A 110 12.44 3.30 9.60
C GLU A 110 13.07 3.12 8.23
N VAL A 111 13.64 1.95 7.97
CA VAL A 111 14.08 1.57 6.62
C VAL A 111 12.87 1.09 5.82
N ILE A 112 12.61 1.73 4.68
CA ILE A 112 11.60 1.27 3.71
C ILE A 112 12.30 0.58 2.53
N GLN A 113 11.68 -0.47 2.00
CA GLN A 113 12.18 -1.22 0.85
C GLN A 113 11.17 -1.11 -0.29
N ILE A 114 11.63 -0.62 -1.44
CA ILE A 114 10.79 -0.41 -2.64
C ILE A 114 11.48 -1.13 -3.80
N PRO A 115 10.77 -2.01 -4.53
CA PRO A 115 11.29 -2.62 -5.75
C PRO A 115 11.65 -1.55 -6.78
N VAL A 116 12.79 -1.71 -7.45
CA VAL A 116 13.23 -0.81 -8.53
C VAL A 116 13.73 -1.64 -9.70
N THR A 117 13.57 -1.12 -10.92
CA THR A 117 14.02 -1.79 -12.15
C THR A 117 15.37 -1.29 -12.67
N MET A 118 15.91 -0.24 -12.05
CA MET A 118 17.18 0.39 -12.43
C MET A 118 18.32 -0.07 -11.51
N ASP A 119 19.54 -0.11 -12.05
CA ASP A 119 20.78 -0.41 -11.34
C ASP A 119 21.37 0.80 -10.61
N THR A 120 20.85 1.99 -10.88
CA THR A 120 21.31 3.27 -10.38
C THR A 120 20.11 4.13 -10.00
N VAL A 121 19.97 4.43 -8.70
CA VAL A 121 18.86 5.23 -8.16
C VAL A 121 19.44 6.20 -7.13
N THR A 122 19.00 7.45 -7.16
CA THR A 122 19.28 8.45 -6.11
C THR A 122 17.99 8.74 -5.37
N VAL A 123 18.03 8.69 -4.05
CA VAL A 123 16.88 8.99 -3.19
C VAL A 123 17.07 10.39 -2.62
N LEU A 124 16.04 11.21 -2.74
CA LEU A 124 16.01 12.59 -2.24
C LEU A 124 14.92 12.74 -1.18
N ASP A 125 15.18 13.52 -0.15
CA ASP A 125 14.15 13.96 0.81
C ASP A 125 13.28 15.10 0.24
N SER A 126 12.34 15.59 1.04
CA SER A 126 11.44 16.68 0.62
C SER A 126 12.14 18.03 0.40
N ASP A 127 13.34 18.21 0.95
CA ASP A 127 14.16 19.42 0.82
C ASP A 127 15.19 19.30 -0.33
N GLY A 128 15.25 18.14 -0.99
CA GLY A 128 16.15 17.86 -2.10
C GLY A 128 17.53 17.33 -1.69
N ASN A 129 17.72 16.95 -0.41
CA ASN A 129 18.97 16.37 0.05
C ASN A 129 19.02 14.87 -0.26
N VAL A 130 20.22 14.37 -0.53
CA VAL A 130 20.44 12.93 -0.75
C VAL A 130 20.25 12.17 0.56
N VAL A 131 19.43 11.12 0.51
CA VAL A 131 19.21 10.17 1.60
C VAL A 131 20.05 8.92 1.35
N ASP A 132 20.73 8.43 2.39
CA ASP A 132 21.47 7.19 2.32
C ASP A 132 20.55 6.02 1.91
N ALA A 133 20.93 5.32 0.85
CA ALA A 133 20.16 4.23 0.28
C ALA A 133 21.07 3.09 -0.18
N GLN A 134 20.52 1.88 -0.20
CA GLN A 134 21.23 0.68 -0.64
C GLN A 134 20.37 -0.11 -1.62
N LEU A 135 20.98 -0.54 -2.74
CA LEU A 135 20.37 -1.50 -3.65
C LEU A 135 20.65 -2.93 -3.17
N LEU A 136 19.59 -3.72 -3.10
CA LEU A 136 19.63 -5.13 -2.74
C LEU A 136 19.14 -5.98 -3.91
N PRO A 137 19.82 -7.10 -4.23
CA PRO A 137 19.34 -8.00 -5.28
C PRO A 137 18.06 -8.73 -4.83
N VAL A 138 17.11 -8.89 -5.77
CA VAL A 138 15.90 -9.68 -5.53
C VAL A 138 16.27 -11.16 -5.42
N THR A 139 15.77 -11.84 -4.38
CA THR A 139 16.08 -13.25 -4.15
C THR A 139 15.36 -14.15 -5.17
N GLN A 140 15.94 -15.33 -5.45
CA GLN A 140 15.29 -16.34 -6.29
C GLN A 140 13.95 -16.81 -5.73
N ALA A 141 13.79 -16.82 -4.39
CA ALA A 141 12.52 -17.14 -3.75
C ALA A 141 11.44 -16.10 -4.07
N SER A 142 11.77 -14.81 -3.96
CA SER A 142 10.85 -13.71 -4.31
C SER A 142 10.47 -13.73 -5.79
N LEU A 143 11.43 -14.00 -6.70
CA LEU A 143 11.15 -14.13 -8.13
C LEU A 143 10.18 -15.26 -8.46
N ARG A 144 10.31 -16.41 -7.77
CA ARG A 144 9.38 -17.53 -7.94
C ARG A 144 7.97 -17.18 -7.47
N LEU A 145 7.84 -16.60 -6.27
CA LEU A 145 6.54 -16.18 -5.72
C LEU A 145 5.86 -15.14 -6.63
N ARG A 146 6.65 -14.20 -7.17
CA ARG A 146 6.13 -13.21 -8.11
C ARG A 146 5.51 -13.87 -9.34
N ASN A 147 6.20 -14.85 -9.96
CA ASN A 147 5.69 -15.54 -11.15
C ASN A 147 4.40 -16.36 -10.90
N GLU A 148 4.09 -16.69 -9.65
CA GLU A 148 2.89 -17.44 -9.27
C GLU A 148 1.69 -16.52 -8.98
N HIS A 149 1.93 -15.26 -8.61
CA HIS A 149 0.91 -14.35 -8.06
C HIS A 149 0.73 -13.04 -8.83
N VAL A 150 1.60 -12.73 -9.79
CA VAL A 150 1.59 -11.50 -10.60
C VAL A 150 1.67 -11.86 -12.08
#